data_AF-A0A9D9LQQ5-F1
#
_entry.id   AF-A0A9D9LQQ5-F1
#
_cell.length_a   1.000
_cell.length_b   1.000
_cell.length_c   1.000
_cell.angle_alpha   90.00
_cell.angle_beta   90.00
_cell.angle_gamma   90.00
#
_symmetry.space_group_name_H-M   'P 1'
#
loop_
_entity.id
_entity.type
_entity.pdbx_description
1 polymer ?
#
loop_
_entity_poly.entity_id
_entity_poly.type
_entity_poly.pdbx_seq_one_letter_code
_entity_poly.pdbx_strand_id
1 'polypeptide(L)'
;MAVNKLKAPRNIHIDFSPSPRQYELWKLLQPNYCPHCGAEIEQVLVGYDQQRNPQYKPQCKHCKSQNLPQLILGGGAAGGGKSYVGSVWLVSSCMRFENIRAVVARKTLKSLKESTWNTIKTILKDWGLKEDVNYKINNLEGTLTFWNDSVIIMKEMADIPSDPNFERFGSSEYTIAMVDEVS
;
A
#
# COMPACT_ATOMS: atom_id res chain seq x y z
N MET A 1 26.17 6.38 -21.17
CA MET A 1 25.31 5.17 -21.17
C MET A 1 23.88 5.64 -21.00
N ALA A 2 22.98 5.35 -21.94
CA ALA A 2 21.57 5.72 -21.77
C ALA A 2 21.03 4.91 -20.58
N VAL A 3 20.59 5.60 -19.52
CA VAL A 3 19.86 4.97 -18.42
C VAL A 3 18.60 4.40 -19.06
N ASN A 4 18.48 3.08 -19.17
CA ASN A 4 17.28 2.45 -19.68
C ASN A 4 16.12 2.84 -18.76
N LYS A 5 15.30 3.79 -19.22
CA LYS A 5 14.09 4.20 -18.52
C LYS A 5 13.12 3.02 -18.54
N LEU A 6 12.61 2.66 -17.36
CA LEU A 6 11.55 1.67 -17.21
C LEU A 6 10.32 2.06 -18.04
N LYS A 7 9.54 1.07 -18.48
CA LYS A 7 8.42 1.20 -19.39
C LYS A 7 7.17 0.55 -18.80
N ALA A 8 6.02 1.18 -19.05
CA ALA A 8 4.73 0.61 -18.71
C ALA A 8 4.53 -0.75 -19.42
N PRO A 9 3.95 -1.75 -18.73
CA PRO A 9 3.55 -3.00 -19.37
C PRO A 9 2.45 -2.74 -20.41
N ARG A 10 2.37 -3.59 -21.43
CA ARG A 10 1.30 -3.55 -22.45
C ARG A 10 0.46 -4.81 -22.31
N ASN A 11 -0.86 -4.66 -22.45
CA ASN A 11 -1.82 -5.78 -22.46
C ASN A 11 -1.68 -6.70 -21.23
N ILE A 12 -1.50 -6.11 -20.05
CA ILE A 12 -1.41 -6.90 -18.82
C ILE A 12 -2.77 -7.54 -18.52
N HIS A 13 -2.77 -8.83 -18.23
CA HIS A 13 -3.96 -9.56 -17.81
C HIS A 13 -3.77 -9.98 -16.36
N ILE A 14 -4.61 -9.44 -15.47
CA ILE A 14 -4.57 -9.71 -14.03
C ILE A 14 -5.89 -10.40 -13.67
N ASP A 15 -5.82 -11.70 -13.36
CA ASP A 15 -6.96 -12.49 -12.90
C ASP A 15 -6.88 -12.71 -11.38
N PHE A 16 -6.98 -11.61 -10.62
CA PHE A 16 -7.01 -11.69 -9.17
C PHE A 16 -8.43 -12.03 -8.67
N SER A 17 -8.62 -13.26 -8.18
CA SER A 17 -9.89 -13.74 -7.61
C SER A 17 -9.78 -13.98 -6.09
N PRO A 18 -9.98 -12.95 -5.25
CA PRO A 18 -9.98 -13.14 -3.81
C PRO A 18 -11.18 -13.99 -3.36
N SER A 19 -10.98 -14.81 -2.33
CA SER A 19 -12.08 -15.47 -1.62
C SER A 19 -13.05 -14.44 -1.00
N PRO A 20 -14.29 -14.82 -0.63
CA PRO A 20 -15.26 -13.86 -0.08
C PRO A 20 -14.73 -13.03 1.11
N ARG A 21 -13.99 -13.65 2.04
CA ARG A 21 -13.36 -12.94 3.18
C ARG A 21 -12.22 -12.02 2.75
N GLN A 22 -11.41 -12.44 1.78
CA GLN A 22 -10.37 -11.59 1.22
C GLN A 22 -10.96 -10.40 0.48
N TYR A 23 -12.11 -10.59 -0.17
CA TYR A 23 -12.82 -9.54 -0.88
C TYR A 23 -13.38 -8.48 0.07
N GLU A 24 -13.82 -8.87 1.28
CA GLU A 24 -14.19 -7.92 2.33
C GLU A 24 -13.02 -7.00 2.71
N LEU A 25 -11.83 -7.57 2.92
CA LEU A 25 -10.62 -6.80 3.18
C LEU A 25 -10.25 -5.93 1.96
N TRP A 26 -10.31 -6.48 0.76
CA TRP A 26 -9.99 -5.79 -0.49
C TRP A 26 -10.82 -4.52 -0.69
N LYS A 27 -12.14 -4.58 -0.40
CA LYS A 27 -13.04 -3.44 -0.49
C LYS A 27 -12.62 -2.29 0.44
N LEU A 28 -12.14 -2.61 1.64
CA LEU A 28 -11.68 -1.59 2.60
C LEU A 28 -10.41 -0.89 2.13
N LEU A 29 -9.57 -1.59 1.36
CA LEU A 29 -8.29 -1.07 0.85
C LEU A 29 -8.44 -0.18 -0.40
N GLN A 30 -9.62 -0.17 -1.05
CA GLN A 30 -9.78 0.58 -2.30
C GLN A 30 -9.83 2.09 -2.08
N PRO A 31 -8.99 2.88 -2.78
CA PRO A 31 -9.08 4.32 -2.73
C PRO A 31 -10.37 4.81 -3.39
N ASN A 32 -10.91 5.93 -2.91
CA ASN A 32 -12.13 6.56 -3.44
C ASN A 32 -13.34 5.60 -3.53
N TYR A 33 -13.45 4.65 -2.60
CA TYR A 33 -14.50 3.63 -2.61
C TYR A 33 -15.19 3.55 -1.25
N CYS A 34 -16.52 3.69 -1.23
CA CYS A 34 -17.30 3.51 -0.02
C CYS A 34 -17.54 2.02 0.26
N PRO A 35 -17.10 1.47 1.41
CA PRO A 35 -17.29 0.05 1.71
C PRO A 35 -18.76 -0.35 1.96
N HIS A 36 -19.64 0.62 2.20
CA HIS A 36 -21.06 0.37 2.47
C HIS A 36 -21.92 0.26 1.23
N CYS A 37 -21.65 1.10 0.21
CA CYS A 37 -22.51 1.19 -0.98
C CYS A 37 -21.74 1.23 -2.31
N GLY A 38 -20.41 1.22 -2.28
CA GLY A 38 -19.55 1.24 -3.47
C GLY A 38 -19.42 2.58 -4.19
N ALA A 39 -20.12 3.63 -3.74
CA ALA A 39 -20.03 4.95 -4.35
C ALA A 39 -18.71 5.66 -3.99
N GLU A 40 -18.38 6.68 -4.79
CA GLU A 40 -17.19 7.51 -4.59
C GLU A 40 -17.25 8.33 -3.29
N ILE A 41 -16.07 8.81 -2.88
CA ILE A 41 -15.85 9.63 -1.71
C ILE A 41 -15.58 11.07 -2.17
N GLU A 42 -16.20 12.04 -1.49
CA GLU A 42 -15.96 13.47 -1.65
C GLU A 42 -15.42 14.09 -0.36
N GLN A 43 -14.65 15.16 -0.47
CA GLN A 43 -14.24 15.98 0.68
C GLN A 43 -15.28 17.06 0.91
N VAL A 44 -15.97 17.02 2.06
CA VAL A 44 -16.97 18.03 2.43
C VAL A 44 -16.40 18.99 3.47
N LEU A 45 -16.62 20.29 3.27
CA LEU A 45 -16.27 21.32 4.26
C LEU A 45 -17.16 21.12 5.50
N VAL A 46 -16.55 20.91 6.66
CA VAL A 46 -17.26 20.70 7.94
C VAL A 46 -17.19 21.91 8.87
N GLY A 47 -16.34 22.89 8.57
CA GLY A 47 -16.20 24.10 9.36
C GLY A 47 -14.82 24.73 9.22
N TYR A 48 -14.49 25.59 10.17
CA TYR A 48 -13.20 26.27 10.26
C TYR A 48 -12.62 26.07 11.67
N ASP A 49 -11.30 25.93 11.78
CA ASP A 49 -10.62 25.86 13.06
C ASP A 49 -10.53 27.23 13.77
N GLN A 50 -9.92 27.28 14.95
CA GLN A 50 -9.72 28.53 15.71
C GLN A 50 -8.88 29.58 14.96
N GLN A 51 -8.05 29.15 14.02
CA GLN A 51 -7.20 30.00 13.18
C GLN A 51 -7.88 30.35 11.84
N ARG A 52 -9.15 29.97 11.64
CA ARG A 52 -9.94 30.13 10.41
C ARG A 52 -9.46 29.33 9.21
N ASN A 53 -8.74 28.23 9.41
CA ASN A 53 -8.42 27.30 8.32
C ASN A 53 -9.62 26.39 8.04
N PRO A 54 -9.94 26.10 6.76
CA PRO A 54 -11.04 25.21 6.41
C PRO A 54 -10.75 23.78 6.83
N GLN A 55 -11.72 23.12 7.45
CA GLN A 55 -11.65 21.71 7.84
C GLN A 55 -12.54 20.88 6.92
N TYR A 56 -11.98 19.81 6.37
CA TYR A 56 -12.70 18.88 5.50
C TYR A 56 -12.84 17.51 6.15
N LYS A 57 -13.92 16.80 5.83
CA LYS A 57 -14.04 15.37 6.13
C LYS A 57 -14.39 14.59 4.87
N PRO A 58 -13.86 13.37 4.72
CA PRO A 58 -14.30 12.47 3.66
C PRO A 58 -15.74 12.02 3.93
N GLN A 59 -16.57 12.03 2.89
CA GLN A 59 -17.96 11.59 2.92
C GLN A 59 -18.29 10.79 1.66
N CYS A 60 -19.06 9.72 1.79
CA CYS A 60 -19.60 9.03 0.63
C CYS A 60 -20.62 9.89 -0.12
N LYS A 61 -20.49 10.04 -1.44
CA LYS A 61 -21.43 10.82 -2.28
C LYS A 61 -22.88 10.32 -2.20
N HIS A 62 -23.09 9.01 -2.01
CA HIS A 62 -24.40 8.38 -2.03
C HIS A 62 -25.00 8.20 -0.64
N CYS A 63 -24.41 7.34 0.20
CA CYS A 63 -24.98 7.04 1.52
C CYS A 63 -24.64 8.07 2.61
N LYS A 64 -23.86 9.10 2.26
CA LYS A 64 -23.43 10.20 3.15
C LYS A 64 -22.67 9.77 4.42
N SER A 65 -22.28 8.50 4.51
CA SER A 65 -21.43 7.99 5.59
C SER A 65 -20.09 8.72 5.60
N GLN A 66 -19.71 9.18 6.78
CA GLN A 66 -18.36 9.70 7.10
C GLN A 66 -17.54 8.67 7.88
N ASN A 67 -18.13 7.51 8.21
CA ASN A 67 -17.42 6.41 8.88
C ASN A 67 -16.65 5.59 7.84
N LEU A 68 -15.61 6.21 7.28
CA LEU A 68 -14.76 5.64 6.24
C LEU A 68 -13.44 5.17 6.87
N PRO A 69 -12.94 3.98 6.50
CA PRO A 69 -11.75 3.41 7.12
C PRO A 69 -10.51 4.26 6.78
N GLN A 70 -9.77 4.64 7.81
CA GLN A 70 -8.43 5.24 7.69
C GLN A 70 -7.34 4.27 8.15
N LEU A 71 -7.68 3.38 9.09
CA LEU A 71 -6.83 2.30 9.59
C LEU A 71 -7.63 1.00 9.48
N ILE A 72 -6.99 -0.04 8.92
CA ILE A 72 -7.61 -1.35 8.69
C ILE A 72 -6.75 -2.38 9.41
N LEU A 73 -7.35 -3.08 10.37
CA LEU A 73 -6.69 -4.14 11.13
C LEU A 73 -7.23 -5.50 10.72
N GLY A 74 -6.35 -6.37 10.24
CA GLY A 74 -6.69 -7.72 9.82
C GLY A 74 -6.28 -8.77 10.85
N GLY A 75 -7.23 -9.28 11.63
CA GLY A 75 -7.01 -10.36 12.60
C GLY A 75 -7.20 -11.78 12.04
N GLY A 76 -7.10 -12.78 12.91
CA GLY A 76 -7.44 -14.19 12.62
C GLY A 76 -6.25 -15.09 12.31
N ALA A 77 -6.53 -16.36 12.00
CA ALA A 77 -5.54 -17.42 11.88
C ALA A 77 -4.50 -17.21 10.77
N ALA A 78 -3.38 -17.92 10.90
CA ALA A 78 -2.38 -18.08 9.85
C ALA A 78 -3.00 -18.71 8.60
N GLY A 79 -2.46 -18.38 7.42
CA GLY A 79 -2.94 -18.91 6.15
C GLY A 79 -4.21 -18.25 5.58
N GLY A 80 -4.80 -17.26 6.26
CA GLY A 80 -5.98 -16.52 5.76
C GLY A 80 -5.72 -15.60 4.56
N GLY A 81 -4.50 -15.57 4.02
CA GLY A 81 -4.13 -14.79 2.83
C GLY A 81 -4.16 -13.27 2.98
N LYS A 82 -4.13 -12.75 4.22
CA LYS A 82 -4.11 -11.30 4.52
C LYS A 82 -2.88 -10.63 3.92
N SER A 83 -1.70 -11.19 4.16
CA SER A 83 -0.43 -10.69 3.65
C SER A 83 -0.39 -10.72 2.10
N TYR A 84 -1.03 -11.71 1.47
CA TYR A 84 -1.17 -11.77 0.02
C TYR A 84 -2.05 -10.63 -0.51
N VAL A 85 -3.25 -10.43 0.05
CA VAL A 85 -4.16 -9.33 -0.35
C VAL A 85 -3.50 -7.97 -0.15
N GLY A 86 -2.80 -7.76 0.97
CA GLY A 86 -2.05 -6.53 1.21
C GLY A 86 -0.94 -6.31 0.20
N SER A 87 -0.19 -7.36 -0.16
CA SER A 87 0.85 -7.30 -1.19
C SER A 87 0.28 -6.97 -2.58
N VAL A 88 -0.84 -7.60 -2.94
CA VAL A 88 -1.58 -7.31 -4.18
C VAL A 88 -2.03 -5.85 -4.20
N TRP A 89 -2.53 -5.34 -3.08
CA TRP A 89 -2.94 -3.95 -2.95
C TRP A 89 -1.79 -2.97 -3.14
N LEU A 90 -0.62 -3.22 -2.54
CA LEU A 90 0.57 -2.38 -2.74
C LEU A 90 0.98 -2.33 -4.21
N VAL A 91 1.16 -3.51 -4.84
CA VAL A 91 1.58 -3.61 -6.24
C VAL A 91 0.55 -2.95 -7.17
N SER A 92 -0.74 -3.25 -6.98
CA SER A 92 -1.83 -2.64 -7.76
C SER A 92 -1.83 -1.12 -7.62
N SER A 93 -1.67 -0.59 -6.41
CA SER A 93 -1.65 0.85 -6.16
C SER A 93 -0.48 1.53 -6.84
N CYS A 94 0.73 0.99 -6.73
CA CYS A 94 1.92 1.53 -7.39
C CYS A 94 1.81 1.50 -8.93
N MET A 95 1.09 0.55 -9.50
CA MET A 95 0.88 0.48 -10.95
C MET A 95 -0.24 1.43 -11.44
N ARG A 96 -1.29 1.61 -10.64
CA ARG A 96 -2.48 2.42 -11.00
C ARG A 96 -2.25 3.91 -10.85
N PHE A 97 -1.42 4.32 -9.90
CA PHE A 97 -1.17 5.72 -9.58
C PHE A 97 0.32 6.02 -9.68
N GLU A 98 0.67 7.18 -10.22
CA GLU A 98 2.05 7.63 -10.37
C GLU A 98 2.59 8.19 -9.05
N ASN A 99 3.91 8.12 -8.85
CA ASN A 99 4.62 8.69 -7.70
C ASN A 99 4.15 8.19 -6.31
N ILE A 100 3.54 7.00 -6.23
CA ILE A 100 3.17 6.41 -4.94
C ILE A 100 4.43 6.01 -4.17
N ARG A 101 4.58 6.51 -2.95
CA ARG A 101 5.60 6.03 -2.00
C ARG A 101 4.95 5.05 -1.03
N ALA A 102 4.97 3.78 -1.40
CA ALA A 102 4.43 2.71 -0.57
C ALA A 102 5.49 2.19 0.40
N VAL A 103 5.07 1.85 1.62
CA VAL A 103 5.91 1.14 2.59
C VAL A 103 5.30 -0.22 2.93
N VAL A 104 6.16 -1.24 2.92
CA VAL A 104 5.87 -2.54 3.51
C VAL A 104 6.76 -2.72 4.72
N ALA A 105 6.14 -2.95 5.87
CA ALA A 105 6.83 -2.94 7.14
C ALA A 105 6.56 -4.23 7.93
N ARG A 106 7.56 -4.67 8.68
CA ARG A 106 7.46 -5.81 9.62
C ARG A 106 8.44 -5.59 10.77
N LYS A 107 8.30 -6.37 11.84
CA LYS A 107 9.21 -6.31 13.00
C LYS A 107 10.69 -6.33 12.60
N THR A 108 11.13 -7.23 11.72
CA THR A 108 12.53 -7.29 11.26
C THR A 108 12.62 -7.32 9.74
N LEU A 109 13.66 -6.71 9.15
CA LEU A 109 13.95 -6.78 7.71
C LEU A 109 14.21 -8.20 7.26
N LYS A 110 14.84 -9.02 8.10
CA LYS A 110 15.07 -10.44 7.80
C LYS A 110 13.74 -11.17 7.56
N SER A 111 12.80 -11.08 8.51
CA SER A 111 11.50 -11.72 8.37
C SER A 111 10.71 -11.17 7.19
N LEU A 112 10.79 -9.86 6.92
CA LEU A 112 10.15 -9.22 5.79
C LEU A 112 10.68 -9.75 4.45
N LYS A 113 12.01 -9.84 4.29
CA LYS A 113 12.68 -10.35 3.08
C LYS A 113 12.37 -11.83 2.83
N GLU A 114 12.25 -12.62 3.88
CA GLU A 114 11.95 -14.06 3.80
C GLU A 114 10.47 -14.34 3.47
N SER A 115 9.57 -13.37 3.67
CA SER A 115 8.11 -13.56 3.55
C SER A 115 7.44 -12.57 2.58
N THR A 116 6.88 -11.46 3.07
CA THR A 116 6.05 -10.50 2.33
C THR A 116 6.77 -9.96 1.10
N TRP A 117 8.09 -9.77 1.16
CA TRP A 117 8.89 -9.36 0.00
C TRP A 117 8.92 -10.43 -1.11
N ASN A 118 8.98 -11.71 -0.73
CA ASN A 118 8.89 -12.81 -1.68
C ASN A 118 7.48 -12.87 -2.28
N THR A 119 6.43 -12.65 -1.49
CA THR A 119 5.05 -12.55 -1.98
C THR A 119 4.89 -11.44 -3.03
N ILE A 120 5.44 -10.24 -2.77
CA ILE A 120 5.43 -9.13 -3.73
C ILE A 120 6.12 -9.53 -5.04
N LYS A 121 7.32 -10.13 -4.97
CA LYS A 121 8.05 -10.60 -6.15
C LYS A 121 7.27 -11.66 -6.94
N THR A 122 6.60 -12.58 -6.25
CA THR A 122 5.72 -13.58 -6.89
C THR A 122 4.57 -12.91 -7.63
N ILE A 123 3.90 -11.94 -7.03
CA ILE A 123 2.80 -11.20 -7.69
C ILE A 123 3.28 -10.49 -8.95
N LEU A 124 4.43 -9.81 -8.91
CA LEU A 124 5.00 -9.15 -10.08
C LEU A 124 5.25 -10.14 -11.23
N LYS A 125 5.81 -11.30 -10.91
CA LYS A 125 6.06 -12.38 -11.86
C LYS A 125 4.75 -12.94 -12.42
N ASP A 126 3.77 -13.22 -11.57
CA ASP A 126 2.47 -13.78 -11.97
C ASP A 126 1.69 -12.82 -12.87
N TRP A 127 1.86 -11.52 -12.67
CA TRP A 127 1.26 -10.48 -13.52
C TRP A 127 2.11 -10.19 -14.78
N GLY A 128 3.17 -10.95 -15.02
CA GLY A 128 4.01 -10.85 -16.21
C GLY A 128 4.91 -9.60 -16.25
N LEU A 129 5.09 -8.90 -15.13
CA LEU A 129 6.00 -7.77 -15.03
C LEU A 129 7.45 -8.27 -15.03
N LYS A 130 8.32 -7.54 -15.72
CA LYS A 130 9.72 -7.92 -15.90
C LYS A 130 10.64 -6.91 -15.22
N GLU A 131 11.60 -7.42 -14.46
CA GLU A 131 12.68 -6.61 -13.90
C GLU A 131 13.51 -5.95 -15.02
N ASP A 132 14.01 -4.75 -14.76
CA ASP A 132 14.71 -3.85 -15.68
C ASP A 132 13.90 -3.41 -16.92
N VAL A 133 12.63 -3.84 -17.03
CA VAL A 133 11.69 -3.37 -18.04
C VAL A 133 10.56 -2.58 -17.40
N ASN A 134 9.84 -3.17 -16.45
CA ASN A 134 8.68 -2.55 -15.79
C ASN A 134 9.03 -2.05 -14.40
N TYR A 135 9.84 -2.80 -13.67
CA TYR A 135 10.29 -2.43 -12.33
C TYR A 135 11.77 -2.69 -12.16
N LYS A 136 12.37 -2.13 -11.12
CA LYS A 136 13.75 -2.38 -10.72
C LYS A 136 13.84 -2.57 -9.21
N ILE A 137 14.58 -3.58 -8.76
CA ILE A 137 14.83 -3.81 -7.33
C ILE A 137 16.22 -3.29 -6.96
N ASN A 138 16.30 -2.50 -5.89
CA ASN A 138 17.56 -2.17 -5.22
C ASN A 138 17.61 -2.93 -3.89
N ASN A 139 18.37 -4.03 -3.85
CA ASN A 139 18.46 -4.88 -2.65
C ASN A 139 19.25 -4.22 -1.50
N LEU A 140 20.14 -3.27 -1.79
CA LEU A 140 20.91 -2.53 -0.79
C LEU A 140 20.00 -1.55 -0.05
N GLU A 141 19.24 -0.76 -0.78
CA GLU A 141 18.27 0.19 -0.22
C GLU A 141 16.97 -0.47 0.22
N GLY A 142 16.70 -1.70 -0.25
CA GLY A 142 15.47 -2.42 0.04
C GLY A 142 14.25 -1.82 -0.65
N THR A 143 14.41 -1.35 -1.88
CA THR A 143 13.35 -0.67 -2.65
C THR A 143 13.01 -1.39 -3.95
N LEU A 144 11.79 -1.20 -4.41
CA LEU A 144 11.31 -1.64 -5.72
C LEU A 144 10.63 -0.47 -6.42
N THR A 145 11.19 -0.03 -7.54
CA THR A 145 10.74 1.15 -8.30
C THR A 145 10.03 0.72 -9.58
N PHE A 146 8.88 1.32 -9.88
CA PHE A 146 8.08 1.09 -11.09
C PHE A 146 8.36 2.14 -12.17
N TRP A 147 7.83 1.92 -13.38
CA TRP A 147 8.00 2.79 -14.54
C TRP A 147 7.40 4.21 -14.41
N ASN A 148 6.50 4.40 -13.45
CA ASN A 148 5.76 5.64 -13.18
C ASN A 148 6.22 6.33 -11.88
N ASP A 149 7.48 6.08 -11.49
CA ASP A 149 8.15 6.65 -10.33
C ASP A 149 7.53 6.26 -8.97
N SER A 150 6.55 5.35 -8.96
CA SER A 150 6.07 4.69 -7.75
C SER A 150 7.14 3.74 -7.18
N VAL A 151 7.19 3.64 -5.85
CA VAL A 151 8.18 2.83 -5.13
C VAL A 151 7.54 2.07 -3.98
N ILE A 152 7.96 0.83 -3.77
CA ILE A 152 7.71 0.07 -2.53
C ILE A 152 9.01 0.01 -1.73
N ILE A 153 8.95 0.42 -0.47
CA ILE A 153 10.10 0.52 0.43
C ILE A 153 9.93 -0.52 1.56
N MET A 154 10.94 -1.34 1.79
CA MET A 154 11.01 -2.20 2.97
C MET A 154 11.37 -1.40 4.21
N LYS A 155 10.64 -1.58 5.31
CA LYS A 155 10.93 -0.88 6.57
C LYS A 155 10.90 -1.82 7.78
N GLU A 156 11.88 -1.63 8.66
CA GLU A 156 11.96 -2.32 9.95
C GLU A 156 11.22 -1.55 11.05
N MET A 157 10.43 -2.28 11.84
CA MET A 157 9.64 -1.73 12.95
C MET A 157 10.11 -2.19 14.33
N ALA A 158 11.22 -2.92 14.44
CA ALA A 158 11.76 -3.38 15.72
C ALA A 158 12.00 -2.21 16.69
N ASP A 159 11.72 -2.41 17.98
CA ASP A 159 12.08 -1.43 18.99
C ASP A 159 13.60 -1.33 19.09
N ILE A 160 14.10 -0.10 19.00
CA ILE A 160 15.54 0.18 19.11
C ILE A 160 15.71 1.03 20.36
N PRO A 161 16.41 0.56 21.41
CA PRO A 161 16.55 1.32 22.65
C PRO A 161 17.17 2.71 22.48
N SER A 162 18.04 2.88 21.47
CA SER A 162 18.64 4.18 21.13
C SER A 162 17.72 5.12 20.36
N ASP A 163 16.57 4.64 19.88
CA ASP A 163 15.54 5.41 19.18
C ASP A 163 14.15 5.13 19.80
N PRO A 164 13.94 5.54 21.07
CA PRO A 164 12.74 5.20 21.83
C PRO A 164 11.47 5.91 21.31
N ASN A 165 11.65 7.03 20.60
CA ASN A 165 10.56 7.83 20.04
C ASN A 165 10.29 7.52 18.57
N PHE A 166 10.98 6.53 17.99
CA PHE A 166 10.86 6.15 16.59
C PHE A 166 11.11 7.31 15.60
N GLU A 167 12.07 8.18 15.91
CA GLU A 167 12.43 9.36 15.11
C GLU A 167 12.88 8.97 13.70
N ARG A 168 13.37 7.74 13.51
CA ARG A 168 13.70 7.17 12.19
C ARG A 168 12.53 7.11 11.19
N PHE A 169 11.30 7.33 11.65
CA PHE A 169 10.10 7.47 10.81
C PHE A 169 9.68 8.93 10.60
N GLY A 170 10.13 9.88 11.44
CA GLY A 170 9.58 11.23 11.54
C GLY A 170 9.67 12.07 10.26
N SER A 171 10.66 11.84 9.41
CA SER A 171 10.84 12.56 8.13
C SER A 171 10.44 11.75 6.90
N SER A 172 9.78 10.61 7.09
CA SER A 172 9.42 9.73 5.99
C SER A 172 8.05 10.09 5.42
N GLU A 173 8.02 10.50 4.16
CA GLU A 173 6.77 10.71 3.42
C GLU A 173 6.34 9.42 2.72
N TYR A 174 5.25 8.83 3.21
CA TYR A 174 4.62 7.64 2.62
C TYR A 174 3.18 7.97 2.22
N THR A 175 2.76 7.49 1.05
CA THR A 175 1.39 7.62 0.56
C THR A 175 0.49 6.53 1.13
N ILE A 176 1.01 5.29 1.20
CA ILE A 176 0.30 4.11 1.71
C ILE A 176 1.26 3.23 2.49
N ALA A 177 0.74 2.54 3.50
CA ALA A 177 1.51 1.64 4.36
C ALA A 177 0.80 0.31 4.57
N MET A 178 1.54 -0.78 4.41
CA MET A 178 1.14 -2.12 4.85
C MET A 178 2.11 -2.56 5.95
N VAL A 179 1.60 -2.78 7.15
CA VAL A 179 2.37 -3.38 8.24
C VAL A 179 1.89 -4.82 8.41
N ASP A 180 2.78 -5.77 8.12
CA ASP A 180 2.47 -7.20 8.19
C ASP A 180 2.84 -7.75 9.58
N GLU A 181 2.06 -8.70 10.07
CA GLU A 181 2.31 -9.41 11.34
C GLU A 181 2.48 -8.44 12.54
N VAL A 182 1.51 -7.52 12.67
CA VAL A 182 1.40 -6.62 13.82
C VAL A 182 0.81 -7.40 15.00
N SER A 183 1.63 -7.69 16.00
CA SER A 183 1.25 -8.38 17.24
C SER A 183 2.10 -7.92 18.40
#